data_AF-A0A7V1ARR4-F1
#
_entry.id   AF-A0A7V1ARR4-F1
#
_cell.length_a   1.000
_cell.length_b   1.000
_cell.length_c   1.000
_cell.angle_alpha   90.00
_cell.angle_beta   90.00
_cell.angle_gamma   90.00
#
_symmetry.space_group_name_H-M   'P 1'
#
loop_
_entity.id
_entity.type
_entity.pdbx_description
1 polymer ?
#
loop_
_entity_poly.entity_id
_entity_poly.type
_entity_poly.pdbx_seq_one_letter_code
_entity_poly.pdbx_strand_id
1 'polypeptide(L)'
;MRILHIAPVNMAGVPMTFVKAERELGHDSRLVTLTSHPYGYEEDICLNLPFSDMSKFFRIKRILTPAQRLLVENVHRVPDKIPREWQPGGGAETLLIRFRERLWRGKIRRFQKQTDFWNFDVIQLD
;
A
#
# COMPACT_ATOMS: atom_id res chain seq x y z
N MET A 1 19.25 -15.24 -1.83
CA MET A 1 18.07 -15.05 -0.95
C MET A 1 16.90 -14.64 -1.81
N ARG A 2 15.68 -14.88 -1.32
CA ARG A 2 14.43 -14.43 -1.92
C ARG A 2 13.97 -13.18 -1.19
N ILE A 3 13.87 -12.06 -1.88
CA ILE A 3 13.56 -10.75 -1.30
C ILE A 3 12.27 -10.23 -1.94
N LEU A 4 11.33 -9.75 -1.11
CA LEU A 4 10.10 -9.15 -1.57
C LEU A 4 9.99 -7.70 -1.10
N HIS A 5 10.01 -6.77 -2.04
CA HIS A 5 9.70 -5.37 -1.83
C HIS A 5 8.19 -5.15 -1.97
N ILE A 6 7.58 -4.49 -0.99
CA ILE A 6 6.17 -4.09 -1.00
C ILE A 6 6.10 -2.57 -0.96
N ALA A 7 5.64 -1.95 -2.05
CA ALA A 7 5.49 -0.50 -2.15
C ALA A 7 4.04 -0.12 -2.50
N PRO A 8 3.53 1.04 -2.06
CA PRO A 8 2.28 1.59 -2.60
C PRO A 8 2.35 1.79 -4.12
N VAL A 9 3.46 2.32 -4.60
CA VAL A 9 3.76 2.63 -6.00
C VAL A 9 5.28 2.63 -6.17
N ASN A 10 5.79 2.38 -7.37
CA ASN A 10 7.21 2.57 -7.67
C ASN A 10 7.56 4.07 -7.76
N MET A 11 7.63 4.74 -6.62
CA MET A 11 7.84 6.18 -6.56
C MET A 11 9.24 6.54 -7.05
N ALA A 12 9.32 7.38 -8.08
CA ALA A 12 10.57 7.83 -8.71
C ALA A 12 11.51 6.69 -9.16
N GLY A 13 11.00 5.46 -9.32
CA GLY A 13 11.80 4.30 -9.71
C GLY A 13 12.60 3.63 -8.59
N VAL A 14 12.59 4.18 -7.38
CA VAL A 14 13.52 3.78 -6.29
C VAL A 14 13.34 2.31 -5.86
N PRO A 15 12.12 1.83 -5.53
CA PRO A 15 11.93 0.40 -5.22
C PRO A 15 12.48 -0.53 -6.30
N MET A 16 12.25 -0.20 -7.58
CA MET A 16 12.73 -1.04 -8.69
C MET A 16 14.26 -1.00 -8.83
N THR A 17 14.91 0.12 -8.52
CA THR A 17 16.37 0.21 -8.49
C THR A 17 16.99 -0.73 -7.46
N PHE A 18 16.40 -0.85 -6.27
CA PHE A 18 16.87 -1.82 -5.26
C PHE A 18 16.73 -3.26 -5.76
N VAL A 19 15.56 -3.61 -6.30
CA VAL A 19 15.32 -4.95 -6.85
C VAL A 19 16.35 -5.31 -7.93
N LYS A 20 16.71 -4.36 -8.80
CA LYS A 20 17.73 -4.58 -9.83
C LYS A 20 19.12 -4.83 -9.23
N ALA A 21 19.53 -3.99 -8.28
CA ALA A 21 20.82 -4.14 -7.62
C ALA A 21 20.93 -5.50 -6.89
N GLU A 22 19.86 -5.94 -6.22
CA GLU A 22 19.82 -7.25 -5.56
C GLU A 22 19.88 -8.41 -6.55
N ARG A 23 19.22 -8.30 -7.70
CA ARG A 23 19.32 -9.28 -8.79
C ARG A 23 20.73 -9.36 -9.36
N GLU A 24 21.40 -8.22 -9.53
CA GLU A 24 22.80 -8.16 -9.98
C GLU A 24 23.75 -8.84 -8.98
N LEU A 25 23.42 -8.82 -7.68
CA LEU A 25 24.13 -9.54 -6.62
C LEU A 25 23.74 -11.04 -6.53
N GLY A 26 22.87 -11.53 -7.42
CA GLY A 26 22.46 -12.94 -7.46
C GLY A 26 21.32 -13.30 -6.51
N HIS A 27 20.50 -12.34 -6.09
CA HIS A 27 19.30 -12.61 -5.28
C HIS A 27 18.03 -12.71 -6.15
N ASP A 28 17.06 -13.52 -5.71
CA ASP A 28 15.70 -13.56 -6.28
C ASP A 28 14.88 -12.45 -5.64
N SER A 29 15.06 -11.22 -6.13
CA SER A 29 14.33 -10.06 -5.65
C SER A 29 13.11 -9.73 -6.51
N ARG A 30 11.98 -9.44 -5.88
CA ARG A 30 10.70 -9.10 -6.52
C ARG A 30 10.12 -7.82 -5.93
N LEU A 31 9.50 -7.00 -6.78
CA LEU A 31 8.73 -5.83 -6.35
C LEU A 31 7.23 -6.07 -6.55
N VAL A 32 6.44 -5.83 -5.51
CA VAL A 32 4.98 -5.71 -5.62
C VAL A 32 4.52 -4.29 -5.31
N THR A 33 3.82 -3.67 -6.26
CA THR A 33 3.17 -2.38 -6.10
C THR A 33 1.67 -2.54 -5.90
N LEU A 34 1.07 -1.72 -5.04
CA LEU A 34 -0.39 -1.69 -4.87
C LEU A 34 -1.07 -1.07 -6.10
N THR A 35 -0.41 -0.10 -6.73
CA THR A 35 -0.87 0.64 -7.91
C THR A 35 0.25 1.00 -8.84
N SER A 36 -0.10 1.17 -10.12
CA SER A 36 0.80 1.69 -11.13
C SER A 36 1.01 3.18 -11.00
N HIS A 37 2.22 3.62 -11.35
CA HIS A 37 2.54 5.05 -11.38
C HIS A 37 1.94 5.69 -12.65
N PRO A 38 1.35 6.91 -12.58
CA PRO A 38 0.76 7.59 -13.74
C PRO A 38 1.74 7.87 -14.88
N TYR A 39 3.04 8.02 -14.58
CA TYR A 39 4.10 8.24 -15.57
C TYR A 39 4.71 6.94 -16.16
N GLY A 40 4.15 5.77 -15.83
CA GLY A 40 4.59 4.52 -16.46
C GLY A 40 6.03 4.11 -16.13
N TYR A 41 6.49 4.37 -14.90
CA TYR A 41 7.75 3.80 -14.43
C TYR A 41 7.73 2.27 -14.54
N GLU A 42 8.91 1.68 -14.66
CA GLU A 42 9.08 0.22 -14.69
C GLU A 42 8.48 -0.41 -13.44
N GLU A 43 7.78 -1.52 -13.61
CA GLU A 43 7.18 -2.28 -12.52
C GLU A 43 7.54 -3.76 -12.67
N ASP A 44 7.46 -4.51 -11.56
CA ASP A 44 7.54 -5.97 -11.59
C ASP A 44 6.13 -6.55 -11.45
N ILE A 45 5.56 -6.53 -10.24
CA ILE A 45 4.20 -7.02 -9.99
C ILE A 45 3.31 -5.85 -9.57
N CYS A 46 2.35 -5.45 -10.40
CA CYS A 46 1.38 -4.42 -10.03
C CYS A 46 0.00 -5.01 -9.74
N LEU A 47 -0.47 -4.91 -8.49
CA LEU A 47 -1.78 -5.42 -8.08
C LEU A 47 -2.95 -4.62 -8.69
N ASN A 48 -2.69 -3.37 -9.11
CA ASN A 48 -3.70 -2.45 -9.64
C ASN A 48 -4.94 -2.39 -8.73
N LEU A 49 -4.72 -2.24 -7.42
CA LEU A 49 -5.81 -2.22 -6.44
C LEU A 49 -6.70 -0.99 -6.70
N PRO A 50 -8.03 -1.17 -6.88
CA PRO A 50 -8.92 -0.04 -7.11
C PRO A 50 -9.09 0.80 -5.83
N PHE A 51 -9.45 2.08 -5.96
CA PHE A 51 -9.70 3.00 -4.82
C PHE A 51 -8.50 3.24 -3.88
N SER A 52 -7.30 2.97 -4.39
CA SER A 52 -5.99 3.29 -3.84
C SER A 52 -5.67 4.78 -3.98
N ASP A 53 -5.85 5.31 -5.20
CA ASP A 53 -5.81 6.75 -5.47
C ASP A 53 -7.18 7.37 -5.13
N MET A 54 -7.34 7.69 -3.84
CA MET A 54 -8.53 8.34 -3.30
C MET A 54 -8.67 9.80 -3.76
N SER A 55 -7.74 10.37 -4.55
CA SER A 55 -7.87 11.73 -5.09
C SER A 55 -9.13 11.89 -5.97
N LYS A 56 -9.46 10.86 -6.77
CA LYS A 56 -10.68 10.80 -7.57
C LYS A 56 -11.96 10.69 -6.72
N PHE A 57 -11.81 10.23 -5.47
CA PHE A 57 -12.88 10.08 -4.49
C PHE A 57 -12.75 11.09 -3.33
N PHE A 58 -11.93 12.12 -3.48
CA PHE A 58 -11.56 13.03 -2.39
C PHE A 58 -12.77 13.76 -1.83
N ARG A 59 -13.75 14.09 -2.69
CA ARG A 59 -15.02 14.70 -2.28
C ARG A 59 -15.83 13.77 -1.37
N ILE A 60 -15.94 12.50 -1.73
CA ILE A 60 -16.64 11.47 -0.94
C ILE A 60 -15.90 11.22 0.38
N LYS A 61 -14.57 11.10 0.32
CA LYS A 61 -13.73 10.97 1.50
C LYS A 61 -13.89 12.16 2.46
N ARG A 62 -13.92 13.39 1.95
CA ARG A 62 -14.09 14.61 2.76
C ARG A 62 -15.44 14.67 3.46
N ILE A 63 -16.51 14.17 2.84
CA ILE A 63 -17.84 14.11 3.45
C ILE A 63 -17.88 13.07 4.58
N LEU A 64 -17.18 11.96 4.41
CA LEU A 64 -17.28 10.80 5.31
C LEU A 64 -16.22 10.77 6.41
N THR A 65 -15.13 11.51 6.24
CA THR A 65 -14.04 11.59 7.20
C THR A 65 -14.26 12.80 8.12
N PRO A 66 -14.20 12.64 9.46
CA PRO A 66 -14.28 13.76 10.40
C PRO A 66 -13.27 14.86 10.05
N ALA A 67 -13.71 16.12 10.02
CA ALA A 67 -12.88 17.27 9.63
C ALA A 67 -11.59 17.40 10.45
N GLN A 68 -11.62 16.99 11.73
CA GLN A 68 -10.46 16.96 12.63
C GLN A 68 -9.34 16.03 12.16
N ARG A 69 -9.64 14.98 11.38
CA ARG A 69 -8.64 14.07 10.79
C ARG A 69 -8.06 14.58 9.48
N LEU A 70 -8.66 15.61 8.89
CA LEU A 70 -8.20 16.25 7.66
C LEU A 70 -7.29 17.46 7.94
N LEU A 71 -7.27 17.94 9.19
CA LEU A 71 -6.35 18.97 9.65
C LEU A 71 -4.97 18.35 9.86
N VAL A 72 -4.03 18.71 8.99
CA VAL A 72 -2.61 18.43 9.20
C VAL A 72 -2.07 19.55 10.09
N GLU A 73 -1.94 19.26 11.37
CA GLU A 73 -1.25 20.15 12.30
C GLU A 73 0.25 19.80 12.32
N ASN A 74 1.11 20.82 12.28
CA ASN A 74 2.57 20.65 12.42
C ASN A 74 3.00 20.37 13.87
N VAL A 75 2.04 20.06 14.75
CA VAL A 75 2.28 19.79 16.17
C VAL A 75 2.14 18.29 16.40
N HIS A 76 3.22 17.67 16.85
CA HIS A 76 3.17 16.29 17.33
C HIS A 76 2.35 16.22 18.61
N ARG A 77 1.07 15.85 18.49
CA ARG A 77 0.23 15.51 19.64
C ARG A 77 0.63 14.11 20.12
N VAL A 78 1.03 14.00 21.39
CA VAL A 78 1.22 12.69 22.02
C VAL A 78 -0.16 12.06 22.18
N PRO A 79 -0.41 10.88 21.60
CA PRO A 79 -1.71 10.23 21.70
C PRO A 79 -1.94 9.71 23.12
N ASP A 80 -3.19 9.72 23.57
CA ASP A 80 -3.58 9.21 24.89
C ASP A 80 -3.30 7.71 25.06
N LYS A 81 -3.20 6.97 23.95
CA LYS A 81 -2.90 5.53 23.90
C LYS A 81 -1.75 5.25 22.93
N ILE A 82 -0.76 4.49 23.41
CA ILE A 82 0.39 4.00 22.63
C ILE A 82 0.41 2.45 22.73
N PRO A 83 0.48 1.69 21.62
CA PRO A 83 0.51 2.17 20.23
C PRO A 83 -0.83 2.76 19.80
N ARG A 84 -0.77 3.70 18.86
CA ARG A 84 -1.97 4.29 18.28
C ARG A 84 -2.68 3.24 17.43
N GLU A 85 -3.88 2.87 17.82
CA GLU A 85 -4.75 2.03 17.01
C GLU A 85 -5.51 2.90 16.01
N TRP A 86 -5.45 2.55 14.74
CA TRP A 86 -6.30 3.19 13.74
C TRP A 86 -7.72 2.64 13.85
N GLN A 87 -8.70 3.54 13.93
CA GLN A 87 -10.11 3.17 13.95
C GLN A 87 -10.91 4.04 12.96
N PRO A 88 -11.90 3.48 12.26
CA PRO A 88 -12.79 4.25 11.41
C PRO A 88 -13.56 5.29 12.24
N GLY A 89 -13.78 6.47 11.69
CA GLY A 89 -14.44 7.60 12.35
C GLY A 89 -15.97 7.49 12.43
N GLY A 90 -16.56 6.41 11.91
CA GLY A 90 -18.00 6.14 11.97
C GLY A 90 -18.46 4.96 11.12
N GLY A 91 -19.77 4.69 11.13
CA GLY A 91 -20.37 3.55 10.43
C GLY A 91 -20.24 3.61 8.90
N ALA A 92 -20.42 4.80 8.30
CA ALA A 92 -20.29 4.97 6.86
C ALA A 92 -18.84 4.79 6.37
N GLU A 93 -17.85 5.32 7.10
CA GLU A 93 -16.44 5.10 6.83
C GLU A 93 -16.10 3.60 6.92
N THR A 94 -16.59 2.93 7.98
CA THR A 94 -16.42 1.48 8.19
C THR A 94 -16.96 0.67 7.02
N LEU A 95 -18.14 1.02 6.50
CA LEU A 95 -18.75 0.33 5.37
C LEU A 95 -17.89 0.45 4.11
N LEU A 96 -17.39 1.65 3.82
CA LEU A 96 -16.50 1.89 2.68
C LEU A 96 -15.19 1.10 2.78
N ILE A 97 -14.58 1.08 3.97
CA ILE A 97 -13.35 0.32 4.21
C ILE A 97 -13.60 -1.17 3.96
N ARG A 98 -14.68 -1.73 4.53
CA ARG A 98 -15.04 -3.15 4.35
C ARG A 98 -15.31 -3.49 2.88
N PHE A 99 -15.98 -2.60 2.16
CA PHE A 99 -16.21 -2.76 0.73
C PHE A 99 -14.89 -2.82 -0.06
N ARG A 100 -14.01 -1.83 0.15
CA ARG A 100 -12.67 -1.80 -0.46
C ARG A 100 -11.86 -3.05 -0.14
N GLU A 101 -11.82 -3.45 1.14
CA GLU A 101 -11.10 -4.66 1.57
C GLU A 101 -11.62 -5.92 0.91
N ARG A 102 -12.94 -6.04 0.73
CA ARG A 102 -13.53 -7.19 0.02
C ARG A 102 -13.05 -7.26 -1.42
N LEU A 103 -12.99 -6.13 -2.13
CA LEU A 103 -12.47 -6.06 -3.50
C LEU A 103 -10.98 -6.41 -3.57
N TRP A 104 -10.19 -5.89 -2.62
CA TRP A 104 -8.74 -6.11 -2.58
C TRP A 104 -8.38 -7.55 -2.24
N ARG A 105 -9.16 -8.18 -1.35
CA ARG A 105 -8.92 -9.54 -0.86
C ARG A 105 -8.78 -10.57 -1.98
N GLY A 106 -9.56 -10.45 -3.06
CA GLY A 106 -9.44 -11.35 -4.20
C GLY A 106 -8.09 -11.23 -4.91
N LYS A 107 -7.68 -9.99 -5.21
CA LYS A 107 -6.40 -9.68 -5.87
C LYS A 107 -5.20 -10.08 -5.01
N ILE A 108 -5.24 -9.75 -3.73
CA ILE A 108 -4.17 -10.10 -2.77
C ILE A 108 -4.03 -11.61 -2.63
N ARG A 109 -5.15 -12.35 -2.47
CA ARG A 109 -5.09 -13.82 -2.38
C ARG A 109 -4.55 -14.47 -3.67
N ARG A 110 -4.91 -13.93 -4.85
CA ARG A 110 -4.36 -14.41 -6.12
C ARG A 110 -2.85 -14.19 -6.17
N PHE A 111 -2.39 -12.99 -5.83
CA PHE A 111 -0.97 -12.67 -5.74
C PHE A 111 -0.23 -13.60 -4.78
N GLN A 112 -0.73 -13.76 -3.55
CA GLN A 112 -0.12 -14.62 -2.53
C GLN A 112 0.08 -16.06 -3.01
N LYS A 113 -0.87 -16.60 -3.79
CA LYS A 113 -0.76 -17.95 -4.36
C LYS A 113 0.22 -18.04 -5.53
N GLN A 114 0.33 -17.00 -6.34
CA GLN A 114 1.17 -17.00 -7.55
C GLN A 114 2.66 -16.77 -7.23
N THR A 115 2.96 -16.02 -6.17
CA THR A 115 4.33 -15.65 -5.81
C THR A 115 4.93 -16.48 -4.69
N ASP A 116 4.17 -17.42 -4.13
CA ASP A 116 4.57 -18.15 -2.91
C ASP A 116 5.01 -17.19 -1.81
N PHE A 117 4.14 -16.20 -1.51
CA PHE A 117 4.45 -15.02 -0.70
C PHE A 117 5.09 -15.32 0.66
N TRP A 118 4.83 -16.48 1.24
CA TRP A 118 5.34 -16.86 2.56
C TRP A 118 6.74 -17.47 2.53
N ASN A 119 7.31 -17.68 1.35
CA ASN A 119 8.59 -18.34 1.14
C ASN A 119 9.69 -17.35 0.68
N PHE A 120 9.54 -16.08 1.05
CA PHE A 120 10.59 -15.08 0.93
C PHE A 120 11.41 -15.02 2.23
N ASP A 121 12.72 -14.87 2.10
CA ASP A 121 13.64 -14.75 3.24
C ASP A 121 13.52 -13.36 3.89
N VAL A 122 13.28 -12.33 3.07
CA VAL A 122 13.20 -10.93 3.50
C VAL A 122 11.97 -10.26 2.87
N ILE A 123 11.22 -9.53 3.69
CA ILE A 123 10.13 -8.65 3.24
C ILE A 123 10.50 -7.22 3.59
N GLN A 124 10.74 -6.40 2.58
CA GLN A 124 11.05 -4.99 2.68
C GLN A 124 9.79 -4.16 2.42
N LEU A 125 9.50 -3.21 3.30
CA LEU A 125 8.36 -2.29 3.17
C LEU A 125 8.89 -0.93 2.68
N ASP A 126 8.54 -0.58 1.44
CA ASP A 126 9.00 0.63 0.73
C ASP A 126 7.91 1.71 0.62
#